data_AF-A0A660RJ07-F1
#
_entry.id   AF-A0A660RJ07-F1
#
_cell.length_a   1.000
_cell.length_b   1.000
_cell.length_c   1.000
_cell.angle_alpha   90.00
_cell.angle_beta   90.00
_cell.angle_gamma   90.00
#
_symmetry.space_group_name_H-M   'P 1'
#
loop_
_entity.id
_entity.type
_entity.pdbx_description
1 polymer ?
#
loop_
_entity_poly.entity_id
_entity_poly.type
_entity_poly.pdbx_seq_one_letter_code
_entity_poly.pdbx_strand_id
1 'polypeptide(L)'
;LNEKLTEMIPRELKYKIYVSALTQLNLDNLNRIPTTDTRLIRRIVRDNKFRGYSAYETIKMWPNVRRGEERNIFPYQEEADVMFNSALVYELSVLKIFAEPLLVQVPDNAPEFTEALRLLKLLEYFLPITNIEDIPSHSILREFIGRSIFKY
;
A
#
# COMPACT_ATOMS: atom_id res chain seq x y z
N LEU A 1 5.50 17.94 4.70
CA LEU A 1 6.25 17.85 3.43
C LEU A 1 6.06 19.13 2.64
N ASN A 2 4.89 19.38 2.05
CA ASN A 2 4.59 20.63 1.34
C ASN A 2 4.61 21.87 2.28
N GLU A 3 5.59 22.75 2.10
CA GLU A 3 5.74 23.99 2.89
C GLU A 3 4.54 24.93 2.79
N LYS A 4 3.86 24.97 1.63
CA LYS A 4 2.68 25.83 1.44
C LYS A 4 1.55 25.53 2.41
N LEU A 5 1.44 24.29 2.89
CA LEU A 5 0.41 23.90 3.86
C LEU A 5 0.71 24.38 5.29
N THR A 6 1.95 24.77 5.56
CA THR A 6 2.43 25.11 6.91
C THR A 6 3.26 26.40 6.90
N GLU A 7 3.03 27.28 5.93
CA GLU A 7 3.88 28.46 5.69
C GLU A 7 3.97 29.41 6.89
N MET A 8 2.94 29.44 7.73
CA MET A 8 2.88 30.26 8.96
C MET A 8 3.72 29.70 10.11
N ILE A 9 4.20 28.45 10.01
CA ILE A 9 5.02 27.81 11.04
C ILE A 9 6.49 27.93 10.61
N PRO A 10 7.40 28.44 11.46
CA PRO A 10 8.83 28.46 11.19
C PRO A 10 9.41 27.05 10.94
N ARG A 11 10.43 26.93 10.08
CA ARG A 11 10.99 25.62 9.65
C ARG A 11 11.63 24.87 10.81
N GLU A 12 12.28 25.58 11.73
CA GLU A 12 12.96 25.05 12.92
C GLU A 12 12.00 24.38 13.92
N LEU A 13 10.70 24.69 13.82
CA LEU A 13 9.64 24.06 14.62
C LEU A 13 8.99 22.86 13.90
N LYS A 14 9.48 22.49 12.72
CA LYS A 14 8.95 21.38 11.92
C LYS A 14 9.92 20.21 11.91
N TYR A 15 9.38 19.02 12.15
CA TYR A 15 10.03 17.76 11.82
C TYR A 15 9.21 17.02 10.78
N LYS A 16 9.74 16.92 9.56
CA LYS A 16 9.08 16.35 8.39
C LYS A 16 9.48 14.89 8.22
N ILE A 17 8.49 14.00 8.30
CA ILE A 17 8.69 12.57 8.07
C ILE A 17 8.06 12.20 6.72
N TYR A 18 8.83 11.51 5.87
CA TYR A 18 8.30 10.89 4.66
C TYR A 18 8.23 9.37 4.85
N VAL A 19 7.02 8.82 4.72
CA VAL A 19 6.78 7.37 4.81
C VAL A 19 6.40 6.84 3.44
N SER A 20 7.11 5.80 3.00
CA SER A 20 6.81 5.11 1.75
C SER A 20 6.87 3.60 1.93
N ALA A 21 6.31 2.85 1.00
CA ALA A 21 6.36 1.38 0.97
C ALA A 21 7.22 0.95 -0.22
N LEU A 22 8.50 1.32 -0.21
CA LEU A 22 9.43 1.05 -1.30
C LEU A 22 9.76 -0.45 -1.33
N THR A 23 9.05 -1.20 -2.17
CA THR A 23 9.30 -2.62 -2.37
C THR A 23 10.68 -2.81 -3.00
N GLN A 24 11.54 -3.53 -2.28
CA GLN A 24 12.90 -3.88 -2.68
C GLN A 24 12.99 -5.30 -3.24
N LEU A 25 11.93 -6.10 -3.09
CA LEU A 25 11.89 -7.47 -3.57
C LEU A 25 11.76 -7.50 -5.10
N ASN A 26 12.58 -8.32 -5.73
CA ASN A 26 12.45 -8.69 -7.14
C ASN A 26 11.89 -10.12 -7.22
N LEU A 27 11.12 -10.41 -8.27
CA LEU A 27 10.65 -11.77 -8.56
C LEU A 27 11.81 -12.65 -9.05
N ASP A 28 12.71 -12.07 -9.83
CA ASP A 28 13.97 -12.68 -10.28
C ASP A 28 15.01 -11.59 -10.55
N ASN A 29 16.14 -11.93 -11.18
CA ASN A 29 17.22 -10.99 -11.46
C ASN A 29 16.85 -9.86 -12.44
N LEU A 30 15.73 -9.97 -13.15
CA LEU A 30 15.31 -9.06 -14.22
C LEU A 30 13.95 -8.42 -13.94
N ASN A 31 13.09 -9.10 -13.18
CA ASN A 31 11.72 -8.69 -12.91
C ASN A 31 11.58 -8.11 -11.51
N ARG A 32 11.46 -6.79 -11.43
CA ARG A 32 11.18 -6.08 -10.17
C ARG A 32 9.68 -6.04 -9.89
N ILE A 33 9.31 -6.13 -8.61
CA ILE A 33 7.93 -5.86 -8.18
C ILE A 33 7.73 -4.34 -8.11
N PRO A 34 6.79 -3.76 -8.89
CA PRO A 34 6.51 -2.34 -8.82
C PRO A 34 5.99 -1.93 -7.43
N THR A 35 6.62 -0.94 -6.81
CA THR A 35 6.13 -0.34 -5.55
C THR A 35 4.66 0.08 -5.63
N THR A 36 4.19 0.51 -6.80
CA THR A 36 2.78 0.89 -7.02
C THR A 36 1.82 -0.26 -6.77
N ASP A 37 2.21 -1.49 -7.09
CA ASP A 37 1.35 -2.66 -6.97
C ASP A 37 1.22 -3.09 -5.51
N THR A 38 2.34 -3.17 -4.79
CA THR A 38 2.33 -3.43 -3.35
C THR A 38 1.49 -2.40 -2.61
N ARG A 39 1.60 -1.12 -2.98
CA ARG A 39 0.80 -0.03 -2.40
C ARG A 39 -0.68 -0.15 -2.74
N LEU A 40 -1.03 -0.55 -3.97
CA LEU A 40 -2.41 -0.77 -4.36
C LEU A 40 -3.01 -1.97 -3.61
N ILE A 41 -2.29 -3.08 -3.48
CA ILE A 41 -2.72 -4.26 -2.71
C ILE A 41 -2.95 -3.90 -1.24
N ARG A 42 -1.98 -3.20 -0.60
CA ARG A 42 -2.16 -2.64 0.75
C ARG A 42 -3.44 -1.82 0.85
N ARG A 43 -3.69 -0.96 -0.13
CA ARG A 43 -4.86 -0.10 -0.15
C ARG A 43 -6.16 -0.86 -0.33
N ILE A 44 -6.21 -1.87 -1.20
CA ILE A 44 -7.40 -2.73 -1.38
C ILE A 44 -7.77 -3.41 -0.06
N VAL A 45 -6.80 -4.03 0.62
CA VAL A 45 -7.04 -4.69 1.91
C VAL A 45 -7.49 -3.69 2.98
N ARG A 46 -6.83 -2.53 3.06
CA ARG A 46 -7.16 -1.48 4.04
C ARG A 46 -8.54 -0.87 3.80
N ASP A 47 -8.80 -0.42 2.57
CA ASP A 47 -10.02 0.29 2.21
C ASP A 47 -11.24 -0.63 2.38
N ASN A 48 -11.12 -1.91 2.03
CA ASN A 48 -12.16 -2.89 2.31
C ASN A 48 -12.43 -3.03 3.80
N LYS A 49 -11.38 -3.23 4.60
CA LYS A 49 -11.52 -3.48 6.03
C LYS A 49 -12.12 -2.30 6.81
N PHE A 50 -11.69 -1.08 6.53
CA PHE A 50 -12.06 0.09 7.34
C PHE A 50 -13.15 0.96 6.72
N ARG A 51 -13.34 0.89 5.40
CA ARG A 51 -14.29 1.76 4.68
C ARG A 51 -15.36 0.97 3.92
N GLY A 52 -15.26 -0.36 3.88
CA GLY A 52 -16.19 -1.21 3.15
C GLY A 52 -16.07 -1.10 1.64
N TYR A 53 -15.03 -0.46 1.10
CA TYR A 53 -14.84 -0.37 -0.34
C TYR A 53 -14.51 -1.73 -0.95
N SER A 54 -15.07 -2.00 -2.12
CA SER A 54 -14.71 -3.11 -2.98
C SER A 54 -13.34 -2.88 -3.64
N ALA A 55 -12.68 -3.96 -4.08
CA ALA A 55 -11.46 -3.82 -4.88
C ALA A 55 -11.71 -3.02 -6.17
N TYR A 56 -12.89 -3.15 -6.77
CA TYR A 56 -13.33 -2.37 -7.92
C TYR A 56 -13.25 -0.87 -7.65
N GLU A 57 -13.86 -0.40 -6.56
CA GLU A 57 -13.86 1.02 -6.18
C GLU A 57 -12.45 1.54 -5.90
N THR A 58 -11.63 0.76 -5.20
CA THR A 58 -10.25 1.14 -4.91
C THR A 58 -9.40 1.24 -6.18
N ILE A 59 -9.50 0.27 -7.10
CA ILE A 59 -8.77 0.28 -8.38
C ILE A 59 -9.22 1.47 -9.23
N LYS A 60 -10.53 1.71 -9.33
CA LYS A 60 -11.11 2.85 -10.06
C LYS A 60 -10.61 4.19 -9.56
N MET A 61 -10.46 4.33 -8.23
CA MET A 61 -9.96 5.55 -7.60
C MET A 61 -8.43 5.70 -7.65
N TRP A 62 -7.69 4.62 -7.87
CA TRP A 62 -6.23 4.60 -7.79
C TRP A 62 -5.52 5.65 -8.66
N PRO A 63 -5.91 5.90 -9.92
CA PRO A 63 -5.29 6.97 -10.72
C PRO A 63 -5.43 8.37 -10.09
N ASN A 64 -6.54 8.65 -9.40
CA ASN A 64 -6.74 9.93 -8.71
C ASN A 64 -5.78 10.10 -7.54
N VAL A 65 -5.57 9.04 -6.78
CA VAL A 65 -4.60 8.99 -5.68
C VAL A 65 -3.20 9.26 -6.21
N ARG A 66 -2.80 8.54 -7.27
CA ARG A 66 -1.50 8.69 -7.92
C ARG A 66 -1.26 10.11 -8.42
N ARG A 67 -2.23 10.72 -9.10
CA ARG A 67 -2.15 12.13 -9.52
C ARG A 67 -2.02 13.08 -8.33
N GLY A 68 -2.71 12.80 -7.23
CA GLY A 68 -2.58 13.57 -5.99
C GLY A 68 -1.18 13.49 -5.40
N GLU A 69 -0.59 12.30 -5.38
CA GLU A 69 0.78 12.06 -4.90
C GLU A 69 1.83 12.74 -5.77
N GLU A 70 1.72 12.62 -7.10
CA GLU A 70 2.63 13.25 -8.05
C GLU A 70 2.65 14.76 -7.96
N ARG A 71 1.52 15.38 -7.61
CA ARG A 71 1.42 16.83 -7.46
C ARG A 71 1.84 17.32 -6.07
N ASN A 72 1.50 16.58 -5.02
CA ASN A 72 1.52 17.11 -3.65
C ASN A 72 2.46 16.38 -2.69
N ILE A 73 2.99 15.21 -3.06
CA ILE A 73 3.82 14.37 -2.19
C ILE A 73 5.23 14.21 -2.79
N PHE A 74 5.34 13.61 -3.98
CA PHE A 74 6.65 13.27 -4.57
C PHE A 74 7.58 14.46 -4.82
N PRO A 75 7.10 15.64 -5.26
CA PRO A 75 7.97 16.79 -5.44
C PRO A 75 8.64 17.27 -4.13
N TYR A 76 8.06 16.94 -2.98
CA TYR A 76 8.49 17.43 -1.66
C TYR A 76 9.16 16.35 -0.81
N GLN A 77 9.42 15.16 -1.36
CA GLN A 77 9.98 14.05 -0.58
C GLN A 77 11.40 14.34 -0.07
N GLU A 78 12.20 15.07 -0.84
CA GLU A 78 13.57 15.49 -0.49
C GLU A 78 13.60 16.58 0.59
N GLU A 79 12.47 17.19 0.92
CA GLU A 79 12.38 18.14 2.03
C GLU A 79 12.20 17.47 3.40
N ALA A 80 12.09 16.13 3.43
CA ALA A 80 11.91 15.39 4.66
C ALA A 80 13.20 15.36 5.50
N ASP A 81 13.04 15.50 6.82
CA ASP A 81 14.14 15.34 7.78
C ASP A 81 14.51 13.86 7.95
N VAL A 82 13.53 12.96 7.79
CA VAL A 82 13.75 11.52 7.82
C VAL A 82 12.82 10.80 6.85
N MET A 83 13.36 9.74 6.24
CA MET A 83 12.63 8.84 5.38
C MET A 83 12.47 7.48 6.06
N PHE A 84 11.25 6.96 6.06
CA PHE A 84 10.91 5.65 6.62
C PHE A 84 10.31 4.74 5.55
N ASN A 85 10.98 3.62 5.29
CA ASN A 85 10.45 2.58 4.43
C ASN A 85 9.61 1.60 5.25
N SER A 86 8.31 1.63 5.06
CA SER A 86 7.33 0.74 5.69
C SER A 86 7.14 -0.58 4.95
N ALA A 87 7.89 -0.86 3.88
CA ALA A 87 7.84 -2.13 3.15
C ALA A 87 8.38 -3.29 4.00
N LEU A 88 7.75 -4.46 3.90
CA LEU A 88 8.18 -5.68 4.59
C LEU A 88 8.29 -6.81 3.57
N VAL A 89 9.40 -7.55 3.58
CA VAL A 89 9.72 -8.53 2.53
C VAL A 89 8.65 -9.60 2.35
N TYR A 90 7.97 -9.99 3.43
CA TYR A 90 6.96 -11.04 3.46
C TYR A 90 5.51 -10.52 3.34
N GLU A 91 5.31 -9.21 3.11
CA GLU A 91 3.97 -8.62 3.18
C GLU A 91 3.01 -9.16 2.11
N LEU A 92 3.48 -9.42 0.89
CA LEU A 92 2.61 -9.88 -0.20
C LEU A 92 2.08 -11.28 0.10
N SER A 93 2.90 -12.16 0.68
CA SER A 93 2.47 -13.48 1.17
C SER A 93 1.39 -13.39 2.25
N VAL A 94 1.42 -12.35 3.08
CA VAL A 94 0.39 -12.10 4.12
C VAL A 94 -0.85 -11.45 3.52
N LEU A 95 -0.69 -10.44 2.67
CA LEU A 95 -1.81 -9.69 2.11
C LEU A 95 -2.60 -10.50 1.08
N LYS A 96 -1.95 -11.46 0.41
CA LYS A 96 -2.56 -12.36 -0.60
C LYS A 96 -3.89 -12.95 -0.13
N ILE A 97 -3.93 -13.54 1.06
CA ILE A 97 -5.13 -14.22 1.59
C ILE A 97 -6.32 -13.27 1.80
N PHE A 98 -6.06 -11.96 1.93
CA PHE A 98 -7.08 -10.94 2.06
C PHE A 98 -7.40 -10.28 0.72
N ALA A 99 -6.41 -10.08 -0.14
CA ALA A 99 -6.55 -9.38 -1.41
C ALA A 99 -7.21 -10.24 -2.49
N GLU A 100 -6.87 -11.52 -2.60
CA GLU A 100 -7.38 -12.40 -3.66
C GLU A 100 -8.90 -12.52 -3.68
N PRO A 101 -9.59 -12.77 -2.54
CA PRO A 101 -11.05 -12.83 -2.52
C PRO A 101 -11.71 -11.53 -2.97
N LEU A 102 -11.07 -10.38 -2.73
CA LEU A 102 -11.58 -9.07 -3.12
C LEU A 102 -11.37 -8.81 -4.61
N LEU A 103 -10.20 -9.19 -5.15
CA LEU A 103 -9.85 -9.01 -6.55
C LEU A 103 -10.71 -9.88 -7.48
N VAL A 104 -11.03 -11.11 -7.08
CA VAL A 104 -11.90 -12.01 -7.87
C VAL A 104 -13.34 -11.48 -8.00
N GLN A 105 -13.78 -10.63 -7.07
CA GLN A 105 -15.11 -10.01 -7.11
C GLN A 105 -15.21 -8.82 -8.07
N VAL A 106 -14.11 -8.39 -8.70
CA VAL A 106 -14.16 -7.29 -9.67
C VAL A 106 -14.90 -7.75 -10.93
N PRO A 107 -15.96 -7.05 -11.38
CA PRO A 107 -16.74 -7.46 -12.55
C PRO A 107 -15.90 -7.53 -13.83
N ASP A 108 -16.08 -8.58 -14.63
CA ASP A 108 -15.34 -8.83 -15.87
C ASP A 108 -15.66 -7.85 -17.02
N ASN A 109 -16.83 -7.21 -16.95
CA ASN A 109 -17.26 -6.17 -17.88
C ASN A 109 -16.74 -4.76 -17.53
N ALA A 110 -16.02 -4.60 -16.42
CA ALA A 110 -15.47 -3.32 -15.99
C ALA A 110 -14.05 -3.08 -16.54
N PRO A 111 -13.68 -1.84 -16.90
CA PRO A 111 -12.31 -1.50 -17.31
C PRO A 111 -11.23 -1.91 -16.28
N GLU A 112 -11.59 -1.85 -14.99
CA GLU A 112 -10.74 -2.17 -13.85
C GLU A 112 -10.42 -3.67 -13.74
N PHE A 113 -11.15 -4.54 -14.42
CA PHE A 113 -10.94 -5.99 -14.39
C PHE A 113 -9.54 -6.39 -14.83
N THR A 114 -9.01 -5.73 -15.86
CA THR A 114 -7.66 -6.00 -16.38
C THR A 114 -6.60 -5.78 -15.30
N GLU A 115 -6.72 -4.71 -14.52
CA GLU A 115 -5.81 -4.45 -13.41
C GLU A 115 -6.00 -5.45 -12.26
N ALA A 116 -7.24 -5.84 -11.96
CA ALA A 116 -7.50 -6.87 -10.96
C ALA A 116 -6.85 -8.21 -11.34
N LEU A 117 -6.98 -8.63 -12.61
CA LEU A 117 -6.35 -9.84 -13.13
C LEU A 117 -4.82 -9.76 -13.10
N ARG A 118 -4.26 -8.59 -13.41
CA ARG A 118 -2.80 -8.36 -13.32
C ARG A 118 -2.29 -8.50 -11.89
N LEU A 119 -3.01 -7.96 -10.90
CA LEU A 119 -2.68 -8.10 -9.49
C LEU A 119 -2.83 -9.54 -9.00
N LEU A 120 -3.86 -10.27 -9.45
CA LEU A 120 -4.02 -11.70 -9.16
C LEU A 120 -2.82 -12.50 -9.67
N LYS A 121 -2.41 -12.30 -10.92
CA LYS A 121 -1.21 -12.94 -11.49
C LYS A 121 0.06 -12.60 -10.73
N LEU A 122 0.22 -11.36 -10.26
CA LEU A 122 1.33 -10.99 -9.40
C LEU A 122 1.32 -11.79 -8.08
N LEU A 123 0.15 -11.95 -7.47
CA LEU A 123 0.00 -12.68 -6.21
C LEU A 123 0.25 -14.19 -6.36
N GLU A 124 0.06 -14.77 -7.55
CA GLU A 124 0.36 -16.19 -7.82
C GLU A 124 1.83 -16.57 -7.55
N TYR A 125 2.76 -15.61 -7.65
CA TYR A 125 4.18 -15.85 -7.35
C TYR A 125 4.49 -15.98 -5.85
N PHE A 126 3.51 -15.76 -4.96
CA PHE A 126 3.71 -15.76 -3.52
C PHE A 126 2.99 -16.93 -2.85
N LEU A 127 3.73 -17.69 -2.04
CA LEU A 127 3.13 -18.63 -1.11
C LEU A 127 2.42 -17.87 0.02
N PRO A 128 1.17 -18.22 0.35
CA PRO A 128 0.43 -17.53 1.40
C PRO A 128 0.97 -17.87 2.79
N ILE A 129 1.12 -16.86 3.64
CA ILE A 129 1.32 -17.05 5.08
C ILE A 129 -0.06 -17.06 5.74
N THR A 130 -0.56 -18.24 6.08
CA THR A 130 -1.92 -18.43 6.61
C THR A 130 -1.99 -18.30 8.12
N ASN A 131 -0.91 -18.62 8.84
CA ASN A 131 -0.85 -18.45 10.28
C ASN A 131 -0.59 -16.99 10.66
N ILE A 132 -1.65 -16.21 10.68
CA ILE A 132 -1.64 -14.78 11.04
C ILE A 132 -1.19 -14.52 12.49
N GLU A 133 -1.07 -15.51 13.36
CA GLU A 133 -0.52 -15.34 14.72
C GLU A 133 1.02 -15.22 14.72
N ASP A 134 1.69 -15.74 13.69
CA ASP A 134 3.16 -15.64 13.56
C ASP A 134 3.62 -14.20 13.27
N ILE A 135 2.70 -13.33 12.87
CA ILE A 135 2.98 -11.94 12.58
C ILE A 135 3.09 -11.18 13.92
N PRO A 136 4.20 -10.47 14.20
CA PRO A 136 4.33 -9.73 15.45
C PRO A 136 3.16 -8.78 15.67
N SER A 137 2.66 -8.71 16.90
CA SER A 137 1.51 -7.87 17.26
C SER A 137 1.79 -6.36 17.17
N HIS A 138 3.07 -5.99 17.11
CA HIS A 138 3.56 -4.63 16.86
C HIS A 138 3.99 -4.40 15.40
N SER A 139 3.76 -5.36 14.49
CA SER A 139 4.07 -5.20 13.06
C SER A 139 3.13 -4.20 12.39
N ILE A 140 3.65 -3.40 11.46
CA ILE A 140 2.86 -2.48 10.62
C ILE A 140 1.77 -3.24 9.83
N LEU A 141 1.97 -4.52 9.50
CA LEU A 141 0.95 -5.32 8.82
C LEU A 141 -0.35 -5.43 9.61
N ARG A 142 -0.28 -5.29 10.94
CA ARG A 142 -1.45 -5.33 11.82
C ARG A 142 -2.42 -4.17 11.58
N GLU A 143 -1.99 -3.07 10.96
CA GLU A 143 -2.90 -2.03 10.43
C GLU A 143 -3.85 -2.64 9.39
N PHE A 144 -3.34 -3.49 8.50
CA PHE A 144 -4.10 -4.08 7.40
C PHE A 144 -4.89 -5.31 7.85
N ILE A 145 -4.26 -6.23 8.58
CA ILE A 145 -4.86 -7.54 8.89
C ILE A 145 -5.48 -7.60 10.29
N GLY A 146 -5.20 -6.63 11.17
CA GLY A 146 -5.76 -6.53 12.53
C GLY A 146 -4.96 -7.31 13.56
N ARG A 147 -5.47 -7.34 14.82
CA ARG A 147 -4.79 -7.89 16.01
C ARG A 147 -3.51 -7.14 16.39
N SER A 148 -3.53 -5.82 16.19
CA SER A 148 -2.48 -4.93 16.69
C SER A 148 -2.60 -4.80 18.21
N ILE A 149 -1.46 -4.65 18.89
CA ILE A 149 -1.46 -4.15 20.29
C ILE A 149 -1.84 -2.67 20.37
N PHE A 150 -1.70 -1.94 19.27
CA PHE A 150 -2.09 -0.54 19.18
C PHE A 150 -3.60 -0.43 18.94
N LYS A 151 -4.24 0.52 19.63
CA LYS A 151 -5.64 0.90 19.41
C LYS A 151 -5.67 2.07 18.43
N TYR A 152 -6.56 2.00 17.44
CA TYR A 152 -6.73 3.00 16.38
C TYR A 152 -8.13 3.59 16.42
#